data_AF-A0A0M9DPM0-F1
#
_entry.id   AF-A0A0M9DPM0-F1
#
_cell.length_a   1.000
_cell.length_b   1.000
_cell.length_c   1.000
_cell.angle_alpha   90.00
_cell.angle_beta   90.00
_cell.angle_gamma   90.00
#
_symmetry.space_group_name_H-M   'P 1'
#
loop_
_entity.id
_entity.type
_entity.pdbx_description
1 polymer ?
#
loop_
_entity_poly.entity_id
_entity_poly.type
_entity_poly.pdbx_seq_one_letter_code
_entity_poly.pdbx_strand_id
1 'polypeptide(L)'
;MLVSTIGFSQTGKTITKFEQTKLQFSIELKKGFVASYVDKKAYAEVIFTNPKSYANGALWSYNKKFHNLQELIVIQEKDTAFVKLSKMKIININGMTAYFFEGTEKDEKKQIVISNRLIIDRDGFDEFYLIYLNAKSKKEMKPLIQIIKSIKKLKT
;
A
#
# COMPACT_ATOMS: atom_id res chain seq x y z
N MET A 1 13.97 0.18 20.72
CA MET A 1 13.58 0.63 19.36
C MET A 1 14.32 -0.27 18.38
N LEU A 2 13.67 -1.28 17.81
CA LEU A 2 14.29 -2.17 16.81
C LEU A 2 13.99 -1.57 15.44
N VAL A 3 14.95 -0.81 14.91
CA VAL A 3 14.93 -0.38 13.50
C VAL A 3 15.35 -1.61 12.70
N SER A 4 14.38 -2.34 12.14
CA SER A 4 14.69 -3.32 11.10
C SER A 4 15.10 -2.56 9.84
N THR A 5 16.36 -2.76 9.47
CA THR A 5 17.14 -2.06 8.48
C THR A 5 16.40 -1.73 7.19
N ILE A 6 16.61 -0.49 6.74
CA ILE A 6 16.27 0.03 5.41
C ILE A 6 16.83 -0.93 4.35
N GLY A 7 16.02 -1.28 3.35
CA GLY A 7 16.49 -1.98 2.16
C GLY A 7 17.36 -1.09 1.28
N PHE A 8 18.55 -0.71 1.75
CA PHE A 8 19.67 -0.37 0.88
C PHE A 8 20.65 -1.54 0.95
N SER A 9 20.78 -2.30 -0.14
CA SER A 9 22.00 -3.08 -0.29
C SER A 9 23.13 -2.09 -0.55
N GLN A 10 24.12 -2.06 0.34
CA GLN A 10 25.39 -1.36 0.13
C GLN A 10 26.22 -1.96 -1.03
N THR A 11 25.61 -2.79 -1.90
CA THR A 11 26.31 -3.63 -2.88
C THR A 11 25.73 -3.54 -4.31
N GLY A 12 24.87 -2.57 -4.61
CA GLY A 12 24.38 -2.36 -5.98
C GLY A 12 23.44 -3.46 -6.51
N LYS A 13 23.04 -4.44 -5.68
CA LYS A 13 21.99 -5.39 -6.03
C LYS A 13 20.63 -4.73 -5.83
N THR A 14 19.87 -4.62 -6.91
CA THR A 14 18.49 -4.12 -6.89
C THR A 14 17.63 -5.11 -6.10
N ILE A 15 17.06 -4.67 -4.97
CA ILE A 15 16.06 -5.45 -4.24
C ILE A 15 14.79 -5.43 -5.08
N THR A 16 14.48 -6.54 -5.73
CA THR A 16 13.30 -6.68 -6.59
C THR A 16 12.11 -7.30 -5.86
N LYS A 17 12.32 -7.79 -4.63
CA LYS A 17 11.31 -8.47 -3.83
C LYS A 17 11.42 -8.05 -2.37
N PHE A 18 10.30 -7.71 -1.76
CA PHE A 18 10.17 -7.43 -0.34
C PHE A 18 9.20 -8.45 0.27
N GLU A 19 9.61 -9.10 1.35
CA GLU A 19 8.81 -10.09 2.07
C GLU A 19 8.67 -9.67 3.53
N GLN A 20 7.47 -9.84 4.07
CA GLN A 20 7.22 -9.65 5.50
C GLN A 20 6.45 -10.85 6.04
N THR A 21 7.13 -11.66 6.85
CA THR A 21 6.63 -12.90 7.45
C THR A 21 5.50 -12.66 8.45
N LYS A 22 5.58 -11.61 9.29
CA LYS A 22 4.52 -11.26 10.25
C LYS A 22 3.20 -10.93 9.54
N LEU A 23 3.31 -10.21 8.43
CA LEU A 23 2.18 -9.85 7.57
C LEU A 23 1.92 -10.91 6.48
N GLN A 24 2.69 -12.00 6.47
CA GLN A 24 2.54 -13.14 5.55
C GLN A 24 2.29 -12.71 4.08
N PHE A 25 3.07 -11.74 3.60
CA PHE A 25 2.99 -11.28 2.21
C PHE A 25 4.35 -11.01 1.59
N SER A 26 4.38 -11.06 0.26
CA SER A 26 5.50 -10.61 -0.56
C SER A 26 5.02 -9.64 -1.63
N ILE A 27 5.85 -8.66 -1.97
CA ILE A 27 5.67 -7.77 -3.13
C ILE A 27 6.92 -7.76 -3.98
N GLU A 28 6.73 -7.55 -5.27
CA GLU A 28 7.80 -7.28 -6.23
C GLU A 28 7.96 -5.76 -6.40
N LEU A 29 9.13 -5.25 -6.03
CA LEU A 29 9.47 -3.83 -6.21
C LEU A 29 9.82 -3.56 -7.68
N LYS A 30 9.32 -2.45 -8.21
CA LYS A 30 9.71 -1.97 -9.54
C LYS A 30 11.02 -1.22 -9.49
N LYS A 31 11.74 -1.19 -10.61
CA LYS A 31 13.05 -0.51 -10.72
C LYS A 31 12.98 0.91 -10.17
N GLY A 32 13.90 1.24 -9.26
CA GLY A 32 13.98 2.55 -8.62
C GLY A 32 13.12 2.71 -7.37
N PHE A 33 12.23 1.76 -7.06
CA PHE A 33 11.54 1.72 -5.79
C PHE A 33 12.39 1.06 -4.71
N VAL A 34 12.28 1.60 -3.51
CA VAL A 34 12.76 1.01 -2.27
C VAL A 34 11.56 0.77 -1.36
N ALA A 35 11.66 -0.22 -0.49
CA ALA A 35 10.67 -0.45 0.56
C ALA A 35 11.29 -0.40 1.95
N SER A 36 10.54 0.11 2.91
CA SER A 36 10.87 0.11 4.33
C SER A 36 9.71 -0.45 5.15
N TYR A 37 10.02 -1.08 6.27
CA TYR A 37 9.05 -1.67 7.19
C TYR A 37 9.20 -1.04 8.57
N VAL A 38 8.07 -0.72 9.18
CA VAL A 38 7.99 -0.23 10.56
C VAL A 38 6.99 -1.09 11.32
N ASP A 39 7.46 -1.81 12.32
CA ASP A 39 6.59 -2.52 13.26
C ASP A 39 6.29 -1.60 14.45
N LYS A 40 5.03 -1.19 14.60
CA LYS A 40 4.56 -0.43 15.76
C LYS A 40 3.71 -1.35 16.63
N LYS A 41 3.59 -1.00 17.91
CA LYS A 41 2.80 -1.78 18.88
C LYS A 41 1.34 -1.99 18.42
N ALA A 42 0.77 -1.02 17.72
CA ALA A 42 -0.64 -1.01 17.31
C ALA A 42 -0.88 -1.44 15.85
N TYR A 43 0.12 -1.32 14.97
CA TYR A 43 0.01 -1.66 13.56
C TYR A 43 1.38 -1.86 12.94
N ALA A 44 1.42 -2.52 11.79
CA ALA A 44 2.61 -2.60 10.97
C ALA A 44 2.43 -1.74 9.71
N GLU A 45 3.52 -1.16 9.25
CA GLU A 45 3.54 -0.22 8.13
C GLU A 45 4.65 -0.60 7.13
N VAL A 46 4.32 -0.64 5.85
CA VAL A 46 5.27 -0.82 4.75
C VAL A 46 5.17 0.36 3.81
N ILE A 47 6.27 1.06 3.60
CA ILE A 47 6.33 2.23 2.70
C ILE A 47 7.14 1.83 1.48
N PHE A 48 6.62 2.10 0.28
CA PHE A 48 7.31 1.91 -0.99
C PHE A 48 7.44 3.26 -1.70
N THR A 49 8.68 3.67 -1.94
CA THR A 49 8.99 5.00 -2.47
C THR A 49 9.96 4.88 -3.63
N ASN A 50 9.78 5.70 -4.67
CA ASN A 50 10.82 5.92 -5.67
C ASN A 50 11.50 7.27 -5.40
N PRO A 51 12.74 7.28 -4.85
CA PRO A 51 13.42 8.51 -4.44
C PRO A 51 13.67 9.51 -5.59
N LYS A 52 13.55 9.07 -6.85
CA LYS A 52 13.73 9.91 -8.04
C LYS A 52 12.42 10.47 -8.59
N SER A 53 11.29 10.27 -7.90
CA SER A 53 9.96 10.70 -8.36
C SER A 53 9.04 11.02 -7.18
N TYR A 54 7.80 11.43 -7.46
CA TYR A 54 6.77 11.62 -6.43
C TYR A 54 5.97 10.35 -6.15
N ALA A 55 6.25 9.25 -6.86
CA ALA A 55 5.57 7.99 -6.67
C ALA A 55 5.94 7.37 -5.32
N ASN A 56 4.96 7.32 -4.42
CA ASN A 56 5.08 6.73 -3.10
C ASN A 56 3.80 5.96 -2.76
N GLY A 57 3.89 5.06 -1.80
CA GLY A 57 2.72 4.59 -1.12
C GLY A 57 3.05 3.82 0.13
N ALA A 58 2.00 3.52 0.87
CA ALA A 58 2.07 2.93 2.18
C ALA A 58 1.01 1.82 2.29
N LEU A 59 1.35 0.78 3.03
CA LEU A 59 0.47 -0.32 3.40
C LEU A 59 0.44 -0.41 4.91
N TRP A 60 -0.76 -0.47 5.48
CA TRP A 60 -0.99 -0.71 6.89
C TRP A 60 -1.81 -1.97 7.08
N SER A 61 -1.51 -2.72 8.15
CA SER A 61 -2.34 -3.85 8.57
C SER A 61 -3.29 -3.48 9.69
N TYR A 62 -4.55 -3.91 9.56
CA TYR A 62 -5.62 -3.68 10.53
C TYR A 62 -6.24 -5.01 10.94
N ASN A 63 -6.24 -5.32 12.23
CA ASN A 63 -6.73 -6.59 12.72
C ASN A 63 -8.27 -6.67 12.67
N LYS A 64 -8.79 -7.75 12.05
CA LYS A 64 -10.22 -8.04 11.86
C LYS A 64 -10.99 -8.28 13.16
N LYS A 65 -10.29 -8.56 14.27
CA LYS A 65 -10.89 -8.66 15.61
C LYS A 65 -11.42 -7.30 16.10
N PHE A 66 -10.79 -6.21 15.66
CA PHE A 66 -11.10 -4.85 16.14
C PHE A 66 -11.74 -3.96 15.08
N HIS A 67 -11.65 -4.35 13.81
CA HIS A 67 -12.18 -3.59 12.69
C HIS A 67 -13.02 -4.50 11.80
N ASN A 68 -14.02 -3.93 11.14
CA ASN A 68 -14.75 -4.62 10.08
C ASN A 68 -14.57 -3.89 8.74
N LEU A 69 -14.77 -4.63 7.65
CA LEU A 69 -14.55 -4.11 6.30
C LEU A 69 -15.45 -2.90 5.98
N GLN A 70 -16.72 -2.95 6.38
CA GLN A 70 -17.68 -1.90 6.07
C GLN A 70 -17.30 -0.58 6.74
N GLU A 71 -16.81 -0.62 7.98
CA GLU A 71 -16.26 0.52 8.70
C GLU A 71 -15.09 1.14 7.93
N LEU A 72 -14.12 0.33 7.50
CA LEU A 72 -12.97 0.81 6.73
C LEU A 72 -13.41 1.46 5.41
N ILE A 73 -14.37 0.86 4.70
CA ILE A 73 -14.94 1.43 3.46
C ILE A 73 -15.59 2.78 3.75
N VAL A 74 -16.41 2.87 4.81
CA VAL A 74 -17.10 4.12 5.19
C VAL A 74 -16.11 5.23 5.54
N ILE A 75 -15.01 4.90 6.22
CA ILE A 75 -13.93 5.86 6.52
C ILE A 75 -13.34 6.40 5.21
N GLN A 76 -13.04 5.54 4.23
CA GLN A 76 -12.51 6.00 2.93
C GLN A 76 -13.52 6.83 2.14
N GLU A 77 -14.80 6.46 2.17
CA GLU A 77 -15.86 7.16 1.46
C GLU A 77 -16.15 8.56 2.04
N LYS A 78 -15.91 8.76 3.34
CA LYS A 78 -16.19 10.01 4.07
C LYS A 78 -14.96 10.88 4.29
N ASP A 79 -13.77 10.45 3.86
CA ASP A 79 -12.55 11.26 4.01
C ASP A 79 -12.65 12.54 3.16
N THR A 80 -12.73 13.69 3.84
CA THR A 80 -12.85 15.01 3.21
C THR A 80 -11.55 15.49 2.57
N ALA A 81 -10.41 14.90 2.93
CA ALA A 81 -9.14 15.17 2.27
C ALA A 81 -9.03 14.48 0.90
N PHE A 82 -9.93 13.53 0.60
CA PHE A 82 -9.94 12.74 -0.62
C PHE A 82 -11.06 13.14 -1.57
N VAL A 83 -10.70 13.73 -2.71
CA VAL A 83 -11.65 14.07 -3.77
C VAL A 83 -11.78 12.88 -4.72
N LYS A 84 -12.87 12.12 -4.57
CA LYS A 84 -13.21 10.96 -5.41
C LYS A 84 -13.37 11.36 -6.88
N LEU A 85 -12.70 10.64 -7.76
CA LEU A 85 -12.86 10.76 -9.22
C LEU A 85 -13.82 9.73 -9.80
N SER A 86 -14.07 8.63 -9.08
CA SER A 86 -15.04 7.61 -9.49
C SER A 86 -15.63 6.90 -8.28
N LYS A 87 -16.70 6.12 -8.50
CA LYS A 87 -17.25 5.21 -7.48
C LYS A 87 -16.23 4.13 -7.15
N MET A 88 -16.29 3.61 -5.92
CA MET A 88 -15.51 2.45 -5.49
C MET A 88 -15.69 1.28 -6.47
N LYS A 89 -14.59 0.62 -6.81
CA LYS A 89 -14.55 -0.57 -7.67
C LYS A 89 -14.09 -1.77 -6.84
N ILE A 90 -14.67 -2.94 -7.08
CA ILE A 90 -14.15 -4.19 -6.53
C ILE A 90 -13.25 -4.81 -7.60
N ILE A 91 -11.99 -5.06 -7.26
CA ILE A 91 -10.99 -5.66 -8.15
C ILE A 91 -10.38 -6.90 -7.50
N ASN A 92 -9.89 -7.83 -8.31
CA ASN A 92 -9.14 -8.98 -7.82
C ASN A 92 -7.63 -8.70 -7.89
N ILE A 93 -6.91 -9.02 -6.81
CA ILE A 93 -5.46 -8.92 -6.70
C ILE A 93 -4.94 -10.29 -6.30
N ASN A 94 -4.47 -11.09 -7.26
CA ASN A 94 -3.93 -12.43 -7.03
C ASN A 94 -4.83 -13.32 -6.14
N GLY A 95 -6.13 -13.36 -6.44
CA GLY A 95 -7.11 -14.14 -5.69
C GLY A 95 -7.67 -13.44 -4.45
N MET A 96 -7.18 -12.24 -4.10
CA MET A 96 -7.69 -11.44 -2.99
C MET A 96 -8.68 -10.39 -3.49
N THR A 97 -9.75 -10.17 -2.74
CA THR A 97 -10.73 -9.12 -3.03
C THR A 97 -10.17 -7.77 -2.56
N ALA A 98 -10.18 -6.78 -3.45
CA ALA A 98 -9.73 -5.43 -3.12
C ALA A 98 -10.78 -4.38 -3.49
N TYR A 99 -11.05 -3.48 -2.56
CA TYR A 99 -11.94 -2.34 -2.69
C TYR A 99 -11.11 -1.13 -3.07
N PHE A 100 -11.25 -0.68 -4.31
CA PHE A 100 -10.40 0.31 -4.96
C PHE A 100 -11.12 1.66 -5.08
N PHE A 101 -10.46 2.70 -4.59
CA PHE A 101 -10.90 4.08 -4.65
C PHE A 101 -9.89 4.89 -5.48
N GLU A 102 -10.38 5.66 -6.43
CA GLU A 102 -9.57 6.53 -7.29
C GLU A 102 -9.97 7.98 -7.04
N GLY A 103 -8.98 8.82 -6.77
CA GLY A 103 -9.22 10.19 -6.39
C GLY A 103 -7.98 11.07 -6.50
N THR A 104 -8.10 12.24 -5.89
CA THR A 104 -6.99 13.16 -5.68
C THR A 104 -6.99 13.63 -4.24
N GLU A 105 -5.82 13.98 -3.73
CA GLU A 105 -5.67 14.59 -2.41
C GLU A 105 -4.59 15.66 -2.44
N LYS A 106 -4.51 16.48 -1.39
CA LYS A 106 -3.42 17.43 -1.21
C LYS A 106 -2.31 16.75 -0.40
N ASP A 107 -1.09 16.77 -0.93
CA ASP A 107 0.08 16.31 -0.18
C ASP A 107 0.45 17.27 0.97
N GLU A 108 1.48 16.94 1.75
CA GLU A 108 1.98 17.78 2.86
C GLU A 108 2.38 19.20 2.40
N LYS A 109 2.73 19.36 1.13
CA LYS A 109 3.09 20.64 0.50
C LYS A 109 1.89 21.30 -0.19
N LYS A 110 0.66 20.81 0.08
CA LYS A 110 -0.62 21.27 -0.47
C LYS A 110 -0.74 21.13 -1.99
N GLN A 111 0.10 20.31 -2.63
CA GLN A 111 0.02 20.02 -4.06
C GLN A 111 -1.03 18.94 -4.31
N ILE A 112 -1.82 19.10 -5.37
CA ILE A 112 -2.79 18.08 -5.80
C ILE A 112 -2.02 16.89 -6.39
N VAL A 113 -2.27 15.71 -5.86
CA VAL A 113 -1.71 14.44 -6.36
C VAL A 113 -2.82 13.46 -6.72
N ILE A 114 -2.52 12.54 -7.62
CA ILE A 114 -3.39 11.37 -7.87
C ILE A 114 -3.20 10.43 -6.68
N SER A 115 -4.31 10.07 -6.04
CA SER A 115 -4.35 9.17 -4.89
C SER A 115 -5.24 7.97 -5.21
N ASN A 116 -4.67 6.77 -5.13
CA ASN A 116 -5.39 5.52 -5.23
C ASN A 116 -5.34 4.83 -3.87
N ARG A 117 -6.50 4.47 -3.34
CA ARG A 117 -6.61 3.79 -2.05
C ARG A 117 -7.23 2.42 -2.24
N LEU A 118 -6.72 1.43 -1.50
CA LEU A 118 -7.20 0.07 -1.57
C LEU A 118 -7.42 -0.49 -0.16
N ILE A 119 -8.51 -1.22 0.01
CA ILE A 119 -8.68 -2.13 1.14
C ILE A 119 -8.62 -3.54 0.57
N ILE A 120 -7.63 -4.34 0.97
CA ILE A 120 -7.54 -5.75 0.58
C ILE A 120 -8.11 -6.59 1.71
N ASP A 121 -9.16 -7.33 1.40
CA ASP A 121 -9.69 -8.38 2.24
C ASP A 121 -9.12 -9.73 1.81
N ARG A 122 -8.51 -10.43 2.76
CA ARG A 122 -7.86 -11.72 2.55
C ARG A 122 -8.56 -12.79 3.36
N ASP A 123 -9.08 -13.80 2.66
CA ASP A 123 -9.63 -14.98 3.30
C ASP A 123 -8.53 -15.78 4.01
N GLY A 124 -8.80 -16.18 5.25
CA GLY A 124 -7.86 -16.93 6.10
C GLY A 124 -6.74 -16.08 6.72
N PHE A 125 -6.94 -14.76 6.84
CA PHE A 125 -6.05 -13.85 7.56
C PHE A 125 -6.83 -13.03 8.58
N ASP A 126 -6.18 -12.75 9.71
CA ASP A 126 -6.71 -11.91 10.77
C ASP A 126 -6.58 -10.41 10.48
N GLU A 127 -6.11 -10.01 9.29
CA GLU A 127 -5.84 -8.61 8.94
C GLU A 127 -6.51 -8.18 7.62
N PHE A 128 -6.98 -6.94 7.58
CA PHE A 128 -7.16 -6.17 6.36
C PHE A 128 -5.88 -5.42 6.02
N TYR A 129 -5.63 -5.17 4.72
CA TYR A 129 -4.60 -4.22 4.30
C TYR A 129 -5.21 -2.95 3.74
N LEU A 130 -4.85 -1.82 4.34
CA LEU A 130 -5.13 -0.50 3.81
C LEU A 130 -3.90 -0.02 3.05
N ILE A 131 -4.06 0.34 1.78
CA ILE A 131 -2.95 0.71 0.91
C ILE A 131 -3.24 2.05 0.26
N TYR A 132 -2.37 3.03 0.45
CA TYR A 132 -2.46 4.35 -0.17
C TYR A 132 -1.32 4.50 -1.18
N LEU A 133 -1.64 4.95 -2.39
CA LEU A 133 -0.70 5.18 -3.48
C LEU A 133 -0.84 6.62 -3.94
N ASN A 134 0.26 7.36 -3.95
CA ASN A 134 0.29 8.75 -4.34
C ASN A 134 1.31 8.99 -5.47
N ALA A 135 0.90 9.75 -6.48
CA ALA A 135 1.74 10.10 -7.62
C ALA A 135 1.30 11.42 -8.26
N LYS A 136 2.24 12.14 -8.90
CA LYS A 136 1.90 13.38 -9.64
C LYS A 136 1.24 13.13 -10.99
N SER A 137 1.36 11.92 -11.54
CA SER A 137 0.85 11.60 -12.87
C SER A 137 0.44 10.14 -12.98
N LYS A 138 -0.42 9.83 -13.97
CA LYS A 138 -0.80 8.44 -14.28
C LYS A 138 0.41 7.58 -14.65
N LYS A 139 1.44 8.19 -15.28
CA LYS A 139 2.71 7.53 -15.62
C LYS A 139 3.46 7.07 -14.36
N GLU A 140 3.51 7.92 -13.34
CA GLU A 140 4.12 7.61 -12.04
C GLU A 140 3.26 6.66 -11.18
N MET A 141 1.93 6.70 -11.34
CA MET A 141 1.02 5.77 -10.65
C MET A 141 1.11 4.33 -11.19
N LYS A 142 1.38 4.16 -12.49
CA LYS A 142 1.47 2.83 -13.13
C LYS A 142 2.39 1.84 -12.40
N PRO A 143 3.66 2.17 -12.08
CA PRO A 143 4.53 1.23 -11.35
C PRO A 143 4.01 0.92 -9.94
N LEU A 144 3.41 1.87 -9.22
CA LEU A 144 2.79 1.61 -7.90
C LEU A 144 1.70 0.55 -8.00
N ILE A 145 0.78 0.70 -8.95
CA ILE A 145 -0.28 -0.29 -9.20
C ILE A 145 0.30 -1.67 -9.55
N GLN A 146 1.42 -1.72 -10.27
CA GLN A 146 2.09 -3.00 -10.55
C GLN A 146 2.74 -3.62 -9.32
N ILE A 147 3.28 -2.83 -8.38
CA ILE A 147 3.75 -3.32 -7.07
C ILE A 147 2.58 -3.93 -6.31
N ILE A 148 1.44 -3.24 -6.25
CA ILE A 148 0.26 -3.74 -5.53
C ILE A 148 -0.30 -5.01 -6.18
N LYS A 149 -0.36 -5.07 -7.51
CA LYS A 149 -0.76 -6.29 -8.24
C LYS A 149 0.19 -7.46 -8.04
N SER A 150 1.39 -7.23 -7.52
CA SER A 150 2.35 -8.30 -7.19
C SER A 150 2.24 -8.81 -5.76
N ILE A 151 1.35 -8.26 -4.93
CA ILE A 151 1.11 -8.76 -3.57
C ILE A 151 0.69 -10.22 -3.68
N LYS A 152 1.46 -11.08 -3.03
CA LYS A 152 1.20 -12.52 -2.93
C LYS A 152 1.20 -12.92 -1.48
N LYS A 153 0.40 -13.94 -1.16
CA LYS A 153 0.48 -14.66 0.10
C LYS A 153 1.82 -15.39 0.19
N LEU A 154 2.51 -15.24 1.32
CA LEU A 154 3.58 -16.17 1.66
C LEU A 154 2.93 -17.52 2.01
N LYS A 155 3.36 -18.59 1.34
CA LYS A 155 2.99 -19.94 1.75
C LYS A 155 3.71 -20.21 3.07
N THR A 156 2.93 -20.38 4.13
CA THR A 156 3.39 -21.03 5.38
C THR A 156 3.58 -22.51 5.13
#